data_AF-A0A078FA39-F1
#
_entry.id   AF-A0A078FA39-F1
#
_cell.length_a   1.000
_cell.length_b   1.000
_cell.length_c   1.000
_cell.angle_alpha   90.00
_cell.angle_beta   90.00
_cell.angle_gamma   90.00
#
_symmetry.space_group_name_H-M   'P 1'
#
loop_
_entity.id
_entity.type
_entity.pdbx_description
1 polymer ?
#
loop_
_entity_poly.entity_id
_entity_poly.type
_entity_poly.pdbx_seq_one_letter_code
_entity_poly.pdbx_strand_id
1 'polypeptide(L)'
;MDAKENVSGSSSISRLELEFECLCIRRTQHPPVFASMMTSKLLLLVCYVSLLCFVSSSSSDFSGISQPSKVSLGLYYESLCPYCSSFIVNHLTKLFEDGLISIVDLHLSPWGNSKLRSDNVTVLCQHGAYECFLDTVEACAIDVWPELRDHFPFIYCVESLVIEHKYKKWETCYEKLNLNSKPVADCLSSGHGKKLQLQYAAETSALEPPHKYVPWVVVDGQPLYEDYENFISYICKAYKGNEVPGACAKYSSIGILKVNRFPLVCWKGVNTMWDLLERIKTSMLSYIDVTGLL
;
A
#
# COMPACT_ATOMS: atom_id res chain seq x y z
N MET A 1 12.30 63.45 -25.63
CA MET A 1 13.42 62.69 -26.22
C MET A 1 12.92 61.27 -26.46
N ASP A 2 11.77 61.12 -27.11
CA ASP A 2 11.52 61.12 -28.58
C ASP A 2 11.77 59.71 -29.13
N ALA A 3 10.73 58.89 -29.34
CA ALA A 3 9.80 58.80 -30.48
C ALA A 3 10.21 57.61 -31.38
N LYS A 4 9.38 56.55 -31.53
CA LYS A 4 8.42 56.27 -32.66
C LYS A 4 9.12 56.19 -34.02
N GLU A 5 8.79 55.39 -35.03
CA GLU A 5 7.72 54.47 -35.50
C GLU A 5 8.38 53.75 -36.72
N ASN A 6 8.30 52.44 -36.98
CA ASN A 6 7.24 51.66 -37.65
C ASN A 6 6.89 52.04 -39.12
N VAL A 7 6.53 51.00 -39.91
CA VAL A 7 5.79 50.99 -41.22
C VAL A 7 6.69 51.14 -42.48
N SER A 8 6.56 50.49 -43.65
CA SER A 8 5.56 49.69 -44.41
C SER A 8 6.30 48.94 -45.55
N GLY A 9 5.92 47.73 -46.00
CA GLY A 9 5.00 47.46 -47.15
C GLY A 9 5.73 47.52 -48.51
N SER A 10 5.42 46.83 -49.61
CA SER A 10 4.53 45.73 -50.02
C SER A 10 4.90 45.44 -51.50
N SER A 11 4.80 44.17 -51.96
CA SER A 11 4.46 43.69 -53.33
C SER A 11 5.16 44.31 -54.58
N SER A 12 5.67 43.57 -55.57
CA SER A 12 4.87 42.77 -56.52
C SER A 12 5.71 42.14 -57.66
N ILE A 13 5.42 40.86 -57.95
CA ILE A 13 5.17 40.16 -59.24
C ILE A 13 5.85 40.64 -60.55
N SER A 14 6.54 39.70 -61.21
CA SER A 14 6.43 39.29 -62.64
C SER A 14 7.68 38.46 -63.01
N ARG A 15 7.78 37.53 -63.96
CA ARG A 15 6.95 36.69 -64.84
C ARG A 15 7.98 35.89 -65.68
N LEU A 16 7.59 34.74 -66.22
CA LEU A 16 8.37 33.71 -66.92
C LEU A 16 9.00 34.12 -68.28
N GLU A 17 9.88 33.22 -68.77
CA GLU A 17 10.18 32.74 -70.16
C GLU A 17 11.68 32.86 -70.55
N LEU A 18 12.45 31.76 -70.74
CA LEU A 18 12.50 30.78 -71.87
C LEU A 18 12.89 31.50 -73.20
N GLU A 19 14.02 31.25 -73.89
CA GLU A 19 14.40 30.02 -74.61
C GLU A 19 15.77 30.12 -75.37
N PHE A 20 16.36 28.94 -75.69
CA PHE A 20 17.11 28.53 -76.91
C PHE A 20 18.57 29.05 -77.15
N GLU A 21 19.58 28.31 -77.65
CA GLU A 21 19.68 27.14 -78.55
C GLU A 21 20.99 26.27 -78.37
N CYS A 22 20.88 24.99 -78.79
CA CYS A 22 21.74 24.05 -79.57
C CYS A 22 23.22 24.40 -79.93
N LEU A 23 24.21 23.52 -80.23
CA LEU A 23 24.48 22.05 -80.41
C LEU A 23 26.05 21.94 -80.37
N CYS A 24 26.79 20.86 -80.03
CA CYS A 24 27.08 19.69 -80.88
C CYS A 24 28.13 18.71 -80.23
N ILE A 25 27.70 17.47 -79.99
CA ILE A 25 28.31 16.12 -80.15
C ILE A 25 29.85 15.88 -80.04
N ARG A 26 30.25 14.94 -79.16
CA ARG A 26 31.11 13.77 -79.50
C ARG A 26 30.85 12.56 -78.60
N ARG A 27 30.65 11.39 -79.25
CA ARG A 27 30.46 10.04 -78.68
C ARG A 27 31.76 9.49 -78.08
N THR A 28 31.67 8.84 -76.92
CA THR A 28 32.43 7.62 -76.59
C THR A 28 31.58 6.70 -75.68
N GLN A 29 31.67 5.39 -75.95
CA GLN A 29 30.93 4.29 -75.32
C GLN A 29 31.28 4.06 -73.84
N HIS A 30 30.30 3.61 -73.04
CA HIS A 30 30.30 2.53 -72.02
C HIS A 30 29.16 2.75 -70.99
N PRO A 31 28.34 1.74 -70.63
CA PRO A 31 27.30 1.88 -69.61
C PRO A 31 27.77 1.34 -68.24
N PRO A 32 27.39 1.94 -67.10
CA PRO A 32 27.47 1.26 -65.81
C PRO A 32 26.10 0.73 -65.37
N VAL A 33 26.05 -0.59 -65.24
CA VAL A 33 25.00 -1.39 -64.60
C VAL A 33 25.01 -1.08 -63.09
N PHE A 34 24.25 -0.09 -62.63
CA PHE A 34 24.13 0.20 -61.18
C PHE A 34 22.71 0.46 -60.66
N ALA A 35 21.68 0.41 -61.50
CA ALA A 35 20.30 0.71 -61.09
C ALA A 35 19.46 -0.51 -60.65
N SER A 36 19.94 -1.75 -60.83
CA SER A 36 19.09 -2.94 -60.64
C SER A 36 19.21 -3.66 -59.29
N MET A 37 20.16 -3.29 -58.42
CA MET A 37 20.42 -4.05 -57.18
C MET A 37 19.74 -3.47 -55.92
N MET A 38 19.23 -2.24 -55.96
CA MET A 38 18.60 -1.60 -54.78
C MET A 38 17.11 -1.88 -54.63
N THR A 39 16.40 -2.23 -55.71
CA THR A 39 14.95 -2.49 -55.65
C THR A 39 14.63 -3.87 -55.07
N SER A 40 15.45 -4.88 -55.35
CA SER A 40 15.25 -6.26 -54.87
C SER A 40 15.47 -6.40 -53.36
N LYS A 41 16.48 -5.72 -52.80
CA LYS A 41 16.74 -5.74 -51.34
C LYS A 41 15.67 -5.01 -50.54
N LEU A 42 15.07 -3.95 -51.10
CA LEU A 42 13.99 -3.20 -50.47
C LEU A 42 12.68 -4.00 -50.43
N LEU A 43 12.36 -4.72 -51.52
CA LEU A 43 11.20 -5.63 -51.59
C LEU A 43 11.34 -6.81 -50.61
N LEU A 44 12.53 -7.38 -50.46
CA LEU A 44 12.79 -8.46 -49.49
C LEU A 44 12.67 -7.97 -48.04
N LEU A 45 13.09 -6.73 -47.74
CA LEU A 45 12.94 -6.13 -46.41
C LEU A 45 11.47 -5.89 -46.06
N VAL A 46 10.67 -5.39 -47.01
CA VAL A 46 9.22 -5.17 -46.82
C VAL A 46 8.48 -6.49 -46.60
N CYS A 47 8.82 -7.53 -47.35
CA CYS A 47 8.26 -8.87 -47.14
C CYS A 47 8.67 -9.47 -45.79
N TYR A 48 9.92 -9.26 -45.34
CA TYR A 48 10.39 -9.75 -44.04
C TYR A 48 9.69 -9.04 -42.86
N VAL A 49 9.52 -7.70 -42.93
CA VAL A 49 8.76 -6.94 -41.93
C VAL A 49 7.29 -7.36 -41.91
N SER A 50 6.69 -7.59 -43.08
CA SER A 50 5.30 -8.08 -43.17
C SER A 50 5.16 -9.48 -42.59
N LEU A 51 6.11 -10.38 -42.83
CA LEU A 51 6.11 -11.74 -42.28
C LEU A 51 6.31 -11.74 -40.76
N LEU A 52 7.15 -10.83 -40.23
CA LEU A 52 7.31 -10.64 -38.78
C LEU A 52 6.03 -10.12 -38.11
N CYS A 53 5.27 -9.24 -38.77
CA CYS A 53 3.97 -8.77 -38.25
C CYS A 53 2.89 -9.88 -38.25
N PHE A 54 2.93 -10.83 -39.18
CA PHE A 54 2.00 -11.96 -39.21
C PHE A 54 2.29 -13.04 -38.15
N VAL A 55 3.55 -13.22 -37.75
CA VAL A 55 3.92 -14.20 -36.69
C VAL A 55 3.57 -13.68 -35.28
N SER A 56 3.37 -12.37 -35.10
CA SER A 56 2.98 -11.79 -33.80
C SER A 56 1.49 -11.83 -33.47
N SER A 57 0.64 -12.38 -34.35
CA SER A 57 -0.83 -12.34 -34.16
C SER A 57 -1.46 -13.61 -33.59
N SER A 58 -0.68 -14.60 -33.16
CA SER A 58 -1.22 -15.69 -32.32
C SER A 58 -1.19 -15.28 -30.85
N SER A 59 -2.05 -14.32 -30.47
CA SER A 59 -2.49 -14.19 -29.10
C SER A 59 -3.41 -15.38 -28.82
N SER A 60 -2.83 -16.45 -28.30
CA SER A 60 -3.60 -17.47 -27.60
C SER A 60 -4.30 -16.75 -26.44
N ASP A 61 -5.61 -16.56 -26.54
CA ASP A 61 -6.47 -16.30 -25.38
C ASP A 61 -6.42 -17.56 -24.50
N PHE A 62 -5.31 -17.72 -23.79
CA PHE A 62 -5.34 -18.46 -22.56
C PHE A 62 -6.10 -17.55 -21.60
N SER A 63 -7.41 -17.77 -21.50
CA SER A 63 -8.16 -17.43 -20.31
C SER A 63 -7.47 -18.14 -19.15
N GLY A 64 -6.37 -17.57 -18.67
CA GLY A 64 -5.83 -17.88 -17.38
C GLY A 64 -6.99 -17.70 -16.45
N ILE A 65 -7.35 -18.75 -15.74
CA ILE A 65 -8.22 -18.65 -14.58
C ILE A 65 -7.55 -17.59 -13.71
N SER A 66 -8.02 -16.34 -13.80
CA SER A 66 -7.51 -15.27 -12.95
C SER A 66 -7.92 -15.70 -11.57
N GLN A 67 -6.95 -16.14 -10.77
CA GLN A 67 -7.18 -16.34 -9.35
C GLN A 67 -7.86 -15.07 -8.85
N PRO A 68 -8.99 -15.19 -8.14
CA PRO A 68 -9.70 -14.01 -7.69
C PRO A 68 -8.74 -13.14 -6.89
N SER A 69 -8.75 -11.83 -7.18
CA SER A 69 -7.89 -10.87 -6.50
C SER A 69 -8.15 -10.94 -4.99
N LYS A 70 -7.09 -11.14 -4.21
CA LYS A 70 -7.14 -11.04 -2.75
C LYS A 70 -7.65 -9.67 -2.33
N VAL A 71 -8.30 -9.61 -1.18
CA VAL A 71 -8.73 -8.34 -0.58
C VAL A 71 -7.54 -7.68 0.09
N SER A 72 -7.25 -6.43 -0.27
CA SER A 72 -6.22 -5.65 0.40
C SER A 72 -6.64 -5.30 1.83
N LEU A 73 -5.76 -5.55 2.79
CA LEU A 73 -5.88 -5.15 4.19
C LEU A 73 -4.61 -4.39 4.59
N GLY A 74 -4.74 -3.09 4.87
CA GLY A 74 -3.68 -2.28 5.45
C GLY A 74 -3.89 -2.08 6.95
N LEU A 75 -2.85 -2.33 7.74
CA LEU A 75 -2.78 -1.98 9.16
C LEU A 75 -1.62 -0.99 9.39
N TYR A 76 -1.95 0.23 9.81
CA TYR A 76 -0.98 1.24 10.22
C TYR A 76 -1.01 1.35 11.75
N TYR A 77 0.13 1.13 12.39
CA TYR A 77 0.21 0.88 13.83
C TYR A 77 1.54 1.39 14.44
N GLU A 78 1.63 1.34 15.77
CA GLU A 78 2.83 1.68 16.56
C GLU A 78 3.08 0.56 17.57
N SER A 79 4.34 0.12 17.69
CA SER A 79 4.74 -1.05 18.48
C SER A 79 4.53 -0.90 19.99
N LEU A 80 4.40 0.31 20.55
CA LEU A 80 4.10 0.52 21.98
C LEU A 80 2.70 1.06 22.23
N CYS A 81 1.84 1.11 21.22
CA CYS A 81 0.44 1.48 21.38
C CYS A 81 -0.40 0.28 21.86
N PRO A 82 -1.01 0.32 23.06
CA PRO A 82 -1.74 -0.83 23.60
C PRO A 82 -2.90 -1.32 22.72
N TYR A 83 -3.58 -0.41 22.02
CA TYR A 83 -4.66 -0.77 21.08
C TYR A 83 -4.11 -1.44 19.82
N CYS A 84 -2.94 -1.04 19.34
CA CYS A 84 -2.27 -1.67 18.21
C CYS A 84 -1.84 -3.10 18.56
N SER A 85 -1.11 -3.26 19.67
CA SER A 85 -0.68 -4.57 20.14
C SER A 85 -1.87 -5.50 20.37
N SER A 86 -2.93 -5.01 21.03
CA SER A 86 -4.16 -5.77 21.25
C SER A 86 -4.83 -6.16 19.93
N PHE A 87 -4.89 -5.26 18.95
CA PHE A 87 -5.45 -5.58 17.65
C PHE A 87 -4.64 -6.69 16.95
N ILE A 88 -3.31 -6.59 16.92
CA ILE A 88 -2.45 -7.60 16.29
C ILE A 88 -2.61 -8.96 16.96
N VAL A 89 -2.55 -9.00 18.30
CA VAL A 89 -2.53 -10.24 19.06
C VAL A 89 -3.92 -10.88 19.19
N ASN A 90 -4.98 -10.09 19.38
CA ASN A 90 -6.32 -10.62 19.70
C ASN A 90 -7.29 -10.61 18.52
N HIS A 91 -7.03 -9.81 17.47
CA HIS A 91 -7.95 -9.65 16.33
C HIS A 91 -7.30 -10.10 15.02
N LEU A 92 -6.12 -9.60 14.67
CA LEU A 92 -5.48 -9.91 13.39
C LEU A 92 -5.07 -11.39 13.28
N THR A 93 -4.65 -12.02 14.38
CA THR A 93 -4.35 -13.47 14.44
C THR A 93 -5.49 -14.35 13.89
N LYS A 94 -6.74 -13.91 14.03
CA LYS A 94 -7.92 -14.65 13.57
C LYS A 94 -7.90 -14.89 12.06
N LEU A 95 -7.23 -14.05 11.26
CA LEU A 95 -7.05 -14.31 9.83
C LEU A 95 -6.30 -15.61 9.56
N PHE A 96 -5.33 -15.93 10.40
CA PHE A 96 -4.50 -17.12 10.28
C PHE A 96 -5.22 -18.33 10.86
N GLU A 97 -5.81 -18.18 12.05
CA GLU A 97 -6.57 -19.23 12.73
C GLU A 97 -7.77 -19.73 11.92
N ASP A 98 -8.50 -18.82 11.28
CA ASP A 98 -9.68 -19.13 10.46
C ASP A 98 -9.33 -19.41 8.98
N GLY A 99 -8.05 -19.39 8.60
CA GLY A 99 -7.60 -19.64 7.22
C GLY A 99 -8.00 -18.57 6.20
N LEU A 100 -8.47 -17.41 6.67
CA LEU A 100 -8.86 -16.27 5.84
C LEU A 100 -7.68 -15.56 5.19
N ILE A 101 -6.45 -15.77 5.69
CA ILE A 101 -5.25 -15.19 5.07
C ILE A 101 -5.05 -15.62 3.61
N SER A 102 -5.65 -16.74 3.19
CA SER A 102 -5.66 -17.21 1.80
C SER A 102 -6.31 -16.20 0.82
N ILE A 103 -7.26 -15.39 1.30
CA ILE A 103 -8.00 -14.41 0.50
C ILE A 103 -7.60 -12.96 0.81
N VAL A 104 -6.60 -12.74 1.66
CA VAL A 104 -6.17 -11.42 2.12
C VAL A 104 -4.75 -11.12 1.65
N ASP A 105 -4.55 -9.89 1.18
CA ASP A 105 -3.24 -9.29 0.95
C ASP A 105 -2.97 -8.31 2.10
N LEU A 106 -2.24 -8.78 3.12
CA LEU A 106 -1.99 -8.04 4.36
C LEU A 106 -0.74 -7.18 4.23
N HIS A 107 -0.90 -5.87 4.44
CA HIS A 107 0.16 -4.89 4.53
C HIS A 107 0.26 -4.32 5.95
N LEU A 108 1.47 -4.33 6.51
CA LEU A 108 1.79 -3.86 7.86
C LEU A 108 2.70 -2.63 7.79
N SER A 109 2.31 -1.55 8.47
CA SER A 109 3.05 -0.28 8.53
C SER A 109 3.33 0.13 9.99
N PRO A 110 4.52 -0.21 10.55
CA PRO A 110 4.96 0.20 11.88
C PRO A 110 5.51 1.65 11.85
N TRP A 111 4.61 2.62 12.03
CA TRP A 111 4.93 4.06 12.08
C TRP A 111 3.87 4.84 12.85
N GLY A 112 2.60 4.67 12.45
CA GLY A 112 1.43 5.28 13.09
C GLY A 112 1.49 6.80 13.24
N ASN A 113 1.33 7.30 14.46
CA ASN A 113 1.32 8.73 14.78
C ASN A 113 2.73 9.31 14.97
N SER A 114 3.79 8.56 14.65
CA SER A 114 5.15 9.07 14.65
C SER A 114 5.30 10.29 13.73
N LYS A 115 6.18 11.21 14.13
CA LYS A 115 6.41 12.46 13.41
C LYS A 115 7.87 12.62 13.05
N LEU A 116 8.12 13.26 11.92
CA LEU A 116 9.45 13.77 11.61
C LEU A 116 9.66 15.12 12.28
N ARG A 117 10.84 15.33 12.86
CA ARG A 117 11.30 16.64 13.30
C ARG A 117 11.50 17.55 12.08
N SER A 118 11.74 18.84 12.32
CA SER A 118 12.01 19.84 11.28
C SER A 118 13.22 19.55 10.37
N ASP A 119 14.10 18.62 10.77
CA ASP A 119 15.20 18.14 9.92
C ASP A 119 14.79 17.05 8.92
N ASN A 120 13.52 16.62 8.94
CA ASN A 120 12.96 15.53 8.11
C ASN A 120 13.69 14.19 8.23
N VAL A 121 14.43 14.00 9.33
CA VAL A 121 15.34 12.86 9.49
C VAL A 121 15.20 12.21 10.87
N THR A 122 14.91 13.00 11.90
CA THR A 122 14.69 12.50 13.26
C THR A 122 13.23 12.12 13.46
N VAL A 123 12.99 10.84 13.77
CA VAL A 123 11.67 10.31 14.11
C VAL A 123 11.36 10.56 15.59
N LEU A 124 10.14 11.00 15.87
CA LEU A 124 9.58 11.26 17.19
C LEU A 124 8.31 10.42 17.36
N CYS A 125 8.37 9.42 18.24
CA CYS A 125 7.26 8.52 18.52
C CYS A 125 6.55 8.91 19.83
N GLN A 126 5.26 8.59 19.94
CA GLN A 126 4.40 9.06 21.04
C GLN A 126 4.79 8.45 22.40
N HIS A 127 5.27 7.21 22.38
CA HIS A 127 5.67 6.44 23.55
C HIS A 127 7.20 6.43 23.76
N GLY A 128 7.90 7.37 23.11
CA GLY A 128 9.33 7.63 23.31
C GLY A 128 10.26 6.81 22.43
N ALA A 129 11.56 6.89 22.70
CA ALA A 129 12.59 6.36 21.80
C ALA A 129 12.57 4.84 21.63
N TYR A 130 12.01 4.09 22.60
CA TYR A 130 11.94 2.63 22.50
C TYR A 130 10.84 2.16 21.54
N GLU A 131 9.76 2.93 21.40
CA GLU A 131 8.77 2.72 20.33
C GLU A 131 9.41 2.89 18.97
N CYS A 132 10.10 4.02 18.73
CA CYS A 132 10.79 4.23 17.46
C CYS A 132 11.79 3.10 17.13
N PHE A 133 12.45 2.58 18.17
CA PHE A 133 13.34 1.44 18.02
C PHE A 133 12.59 0.16 17.62
N LEU A 134 11.50 -0.19 18.31
CA LEU A 134 10.70 -1.37 17.98
C LEU A 134 9.97 -1.24 16.64
N ASP A 135 9.46 -0.06 16.28
CA ASP A 135 8.91 0.21 14.95
C ASP A 135 9.98 -0.04 13.86
N THR A 136 11.24 0.33 14.14
CA THR A 136 12.36 0.04 13.24
C THR A 136 12.71 -1.45 13.20
N VAL A 137 12.62 -2.15 14.33
CA VAL A 137 12.82 -3.62 14.40
C VAL A 137 11.79 -4.33 13.53
N GLU A 138 10.52 -3.96 13.65
CA GLU A 138 9.42 -4.57 12.89
C GLU A 138 9.49 -4.20 11.40
N ALA A 139 9.81 -2.94 11.06
CA ALA A 139 10.09 -2.54 9.69
C ALA A 139 11.22 -3.37 9.07
N CYS A 140 12.33 -3.55 9.81
CA CYS A 140 13.43 -4.40 9.36
C CYS A 140 13.01 -5.86 9.19
N ALA A 141 12.19 -6.41 10.10
CA ALA A 141 11.68 -7.77 9.99
C ALA A 141 10.84 -7.97 8.73
N ILE A 142 9.96 -7.02 8.40
CA ILE A 142 9.16 -7.02 7.17
C ILE A 142 10.05 -7.00 5.92
N ASP A 143 11.07 -6.14 5.91
CA ASP A 143 11.98 -5.99 4.76
C ASP A 143 12.86 -7.23 4.52
N VAL A 144 13.47 -7.78 5.58
CA VAL A 144 14.42 -8.90 5.44
C VAL A 144 13.74 -10.27 5.35
N TRP A 145 12.49 -10.38 5.78
CA TRP A 145 11.66 -11.58 5.66
C TRP A 145 10.37 -11.25 4.88
N PRO A 146 10.45 -11.08 3.55
CA PRO A 146 9.33 -10.56 2.76
C PRO A 146 8.10 -11.49 2.75
N GLU A 147 8.29 -12.77 3.05
CA GLU A 147 7.18 -13.71 3.17
C GLU A 147 6.42 -13.48 4.48
N LEU A 148 5.10 -13.24 4.38
CA LEU A 148 4.23 -12.97 5.53
C LEU A 148 4.32 -14.03 6.63
N ARG A 149 4.49 -15.30 6.23
CA ARG A 149 4.63 -16.44 7.15
C ARG A 149 5.86 -16.35 8.05
N ASP A 150 6.85 -15.55 7.68
CA ASP A 150 8.13 -15.43 8.37
C ASP A 150 8.14 -14.16 9.26
N HIS A 151 7.73 -12.99 8.74
CA HIS A 151 7.73 -11.76 9.53
C HIS A 151 6.54 -11.61 10.49
N PHE A 152 5.33 -12.06 10.12
CA PHE A 152 4.16 -11.88 10.98
C PHE A 152 4.27 -12.59 12.34
N PRO A 153 4.72 -13.85 12.44
CA PRO A 153 4.91 -14.50 13.74
C PRO A 153 5.89 -13.76 14.65
N PHE A 154 6.93 -13.13 14.07
CA PHE A 154 7.88 -12.32 14.82
C PHE A 154 7.21 -11.06 15.38
N ILE A 155 6.49 -10.30 14.55
CA ILE A 155 5.73 -9.10 14.98
C ILE A 155 4.70 -9.48 16.04
N TYR A 156 3.91 -10.54 15.82
CA TYR A 156 2.96 -11.06 16.80
C TYR A 156 3.64 -11.36 18.15
N CYS A 157 4.84 -11.96 18.13
CA CYS A 157 5.58 -12.26 19.36
C CYS A 157 6.07 -10.98 20.07
N VAL A 158 6.57 -10.00 19.32
CA VAL A 158 7.00 -8.70 19.88
C VAL A 158 5.80 -7.99 20.51
N GLU A 159 4.69 -7.89 19.80
CA GLU A 159 3.46 -7.24 20.26
C GLU A 159 2.82 -7.98 21.45
N SER A 160 2.93 -9.30 21.52
CA SER A 160 2.55 -10.08 22.71
C SER A 160 3.37 -9.67 23.93
N LEU A 161 4.68 -9.45 23.77
CA LEU A 161 5.53 -8.95 24.84
C LEU A 161 5.18 -7.52 25.25
N VAL A 162 4.62 -6.70 24.35
CA VAL A 162 4.13 -5.36 24.67
C VAL A 162 2.91 -5.44 25.59
N ILE A 163 1.92 -6.28 25.25
CA ILE A 163 0.75 -6.56 26.10
C ILE A 163 1.17 -7.09 27.48
N GLU A 164 2.20 -7.94 27.52
CA GLU A 164 2.74 -8.48 28.78
C GLU A 164 3.62 -7.50 29.57
N HIS A 165 3.84 -6.28 29.07
CA HIS A 165 4.78 -5.30 29.61
C HIS A 165 6.24 -5.82 29.72
N LYS A 166 6.62 -6.71 28.80
CA LYS A 166 7.95 -7.32 28.67
C LYS A 166 8.63 -7.00 27.33
N TYR A 167 8.19 -5.96 26.62
CA TYR A 167 8.68 -5.57 25.28
C TYR A 167 10.21 -5.44 25.16
N LYS A 168 10.92 -5.17 26.26
CA LYS A 168 12.40 -5.17 26.29
C LYS A 168 13.04 -6.54 26.02
N LYS A 169 12.25 -7.61 26.06
CA LYS A 169 12.67 -9.00 25.75
C LYS A 169 12.36 -9.40 24.31
N TRP A 170 12.10 -8.46 23.41
CA TRP A 170 11.72 -8.71 22.02
C TRP A 170 12.68 -9.69 21.31
N GLU A 171 13.99 -9.66 21.59
CA GLU A 171 14.97 -10.60 21.00
C GLU A 171 14.68 -12.08 21.32
N THR A 172 13.98 -12.36 22.43
CA THR A 172 13.55 -13.74 22.74
C THR A 172 12.62 -14.33 21.69
N CYS A 173 12.00 -13.49 20.84
CA CYS A 173 11.19 -13.94 19.72
C CYS A 173 12.00 -14.66 18.64
N TYR A 174 13.30 -14.34 18.46
CA TYR A 174 14.15 -15.07 17.53
C TYR A 174 14.28 -16.55 17.94
N GLU A 175 14.61 -16.80 19.20
CA GLU A 175 14.77 -18.15 19.74
C GLU A 175 13.46 -18.92 19.74
N LYS A 176 12.37 -18.29 20.19
CA LYS A 176 11.02 -18.90 20.22
C LYS A 176 10.55 -19.37 18.85
N LEU A 177 10.88 -18.62 17.81
CA LEU A 177 10.43 -18.86 16.44
C LEU A 177 11.49 -19.54 15.56
N ASN A 178 12.67 -19.82 16.12
CA ASN A 178 13.82 -20.37 15.40
C ASN A 178 14.20 -19.50 14.16
N LEU A 179 14.19 -18.18 14.33
CA LEU A 179 14.53 -17.20 13.30
C LEU A 179 15.99 -16.75 13.44
N ASN A 180 16.66 -16.54 12.30
CA ASN A 180 18.01 -15.99 12.28
C ASN A 180 17.97 -14.48 12.55
N SER A 181 18.55 -14.03 13.66
CA SER A 181 18.55 -12.61 14.04
C SER A 181 19.47 -11.72 13.18
N LYS A 182 20.44 -12.32 12.47
CA LYS A 182 21.48 -11.58 11.76
C LYS A 182 20.92 -10.58 10.72
N PRO A 183 19.97 -10.93 9.84
CA PRO A 183 19.46 -10.00 8.83
C PRO A 183 18.80 -8.75 9.45
N VAL A 184 18.01 -8.93 10.52
CA VAL A 184 17.39 -7.80 11.24
C VAL A 184 18.46 -6.94 11.92
N ALA A 185 19.45 -7.55 12.59
CA ALA A 185 20.56 -6.83 13.20
C ALA A 185 21.41 -6.04 12.17
N ASP A 186 21.64 -6.61 10.99
CA ASP A 186 22.34 -5.95 9.88
C ASP A 186 21.50 -4.77 9.34
N CYS A 187 20.17 -4.92 9.23
CA CYS A 187 19.26 -3.83 8.85
C CYS A 187 19.30 -2.66 9.84
N LEU A 188 19.28 -2.95 11.15
CA LEU A 188 19.34 -1.95 12.22
C LEU A 188 20.67 -1.20 12.24
N SER A 189 21.79 -1.90 12.03
CA SER A 189 23.14 -1.34 12.14
C SER A 189 23.64 -0.65 10.87
N SER A 190 23.13 -1.00 9.69
CA SER A 190 23.56 -0.44 8.40
C SER A 190 22.95 0.94 8.08
N GLY A 191 22.00 1.41 8.89
CA GLY A 191 21.19 2.59 8.59
C GLY A 191 20.04 2.32 7.60
N HIS A 192 19.86 1.07 7.16
CA HIS A 192 18.72 0.66 6.33
C HIS A 192 17.39 0.82 7.07
N GLY A 193 17.33 0.42 8.35
CA GLY A 193 16.13 0.61 9.19
C GLY A 193 15.65 2.07 9.24
N LYS A 194 16.58 3.03 9.24
CA LYS A 194 16.24 4.46 9.18
C LYS A 194 15.62 4.86 7.84
N LYS A 195 16.06 4.27 6.73
CA LYS A 195 15.45 4.51 5.41
C LYS A 195 14.04 3.93 5.35
N LEU A 196 13.84 2.72 5.89
CA LEU A 196 12.52 2.11 6.00
C LEU A 196 11.57 3.00 6.80
N GLN A 197 12.00 3.53 7.95
CA GLN A 197 11.21 4.48 8.74
C GLN A 197 10.77 5.71 7.94
N LEU A 198 11.64 6.29 7.10
CA LEU A 198 11.26 7.41 6.23
C LEU A 198 10.28 7.00 5.11
N GLN A 199 10.35 5.76 4.62
CA GLN A 199 9.39 5.22 3.65
C GLN A 199 8.02 5.03 4.31
N TYR A 200 7.98 4.41 5.48
CA TYR A 200 6.76 4.25 6.28
C TYR A 200 6.13 5.61 6.66
N ALA A 201 6.95 6.62 6.96
CA ALA A 201 6.49 7.98 7.17
C ALA A 201 5.80 8.57 5.93
N ALA A 202 6.41 8.39 4.76
CA ALA A 202 5.90 8.91 3.50
C ALA A 202 4.59 8.23 3.08
N GLU A 203 4.50 6.90 3.18
CA GLU A 203 3.27 6.17 2.83
C GLU A 203 2.14 6.47 3.82
N THR A 204 2.42 6.54 5.12
CA THR A 204 1.40 6.85 6.14
C THR A 204 0.88 8.28 5.98
N SER A 205 1.76 9.22 5.58
CA SER A 205 1.37 10.61 5.29
C SER A 205 0.56 10.74 3.99
N ALA A 206 0.66 9.77 3.09
CA ALA A 206 -0.07 9.74 1.83
C ALA A 206 -1.45 9.07 1.93
N LEU A 207 -1.86 8.63 3.13
CA LEU A 207 -3.19 8.07 3.34
C LEU A 207 -4.27 9.09 3.03
N GLU A 208 -5.26 8.66 2.25
CA GLU A 208 -6.44 9.46 1.91
C GLU A 208 -7.72 8.70 2.31
N PRO A 209 -8.49 9.21 3.29
CA PRO A 209 -8.18 10.37 4.13
C PRO A 209 -7.01 10.09 5.08
N PRO A 210 -6.34 11.14 5.61
CA PRO A 210 -5.30 10.98 6.62
C PRO A 210 -5.83 10.22 7.84
N HIS A 211 -5.01 9.33 8.39
CA HIS A 211 -5.34 8.60 9.61
C HIS A 211 -5.57 9.57 10.78
N LYS A 212 -6.50 9.23 11.67
CA LYS A 212 -6.87 10.08 12.83
C LYS A 212 -6.36 9.57 14.16
N TYR A 213 -5.99 8.29 14.20
CA TYR A 213 -5.51 7.53 15.35
C TYR A 213 -4.93 6.22 14.84
N VAL A 214 -4.37 5.42 15.75
CA VAL A 214 -3.97 4.04 15.48
C VAL A 214 -4.62 3.08 16.50
N PRO A 215 -4.86 1.80 16.14
CA PRO A 215 -4.62 1.20 14.83
C PRO A 215 -5.52 1.80 13.75
N TRP A 216 -4.95 2.07 12.58
CA TRP A 216 -5.71 2.52 11.42
C TRP A 216 -5.83 1.36 10.44
N VAL A 217 -7.06 0.86 10.27
CA VAL A 217 -7.34 -0.33 9.46
C VAL A 217 -8.09 0.07 8.19
N VAL A 218 -7.56 -0.38 7.06
CA VAL A 218 -8.09 -0.10 5.72
C VAL A 218 -8.35 -1.42 5.00
N VAL A 219 -9.59 -1.66 4.58
CA VAL A 219 -10.00 -2.85 3.81
C VAL A 219 -10.46 -2.42 2.43
N ASP A 220 -9.84 -2.94 1.37
CA ASP A 220 -10.16 -2.60 -0.03
C ASP A 220 -10.23 -1.08 -0.28
N GLY A 221 -9.26 -0.34 0.30
CA GLY A 221 -9.19 1.13 0.23
C GLY A 221 -10.18 1.87 1.14
N GLN A 222 -11.04 1.17 1.89
CA GLN A 222 -11.98 1.76 2.83
C GLN A 222 -11.40 1.79 4.26
N PRO A 223 -11.14 2.96 4.86
CA PRO A 223 -10.83 3.04 6.29
C PRO A 223 -12.06 2.68 7.14
N LEU A 224 -11.86 1.84 8.16
CA LEU A 224 -12.96 1.30 8.96
C LEU A 224 -13.37 2.16 10.17
N TYR A 225 -12.56 3.17 10.50
CA TYR A 225 -12.78 4.03 11.67
C TYR A 225 -13.02 3.22 12.95
N GLU A 226 -14.10 3.50 13.70
CA GLU A 226 -14.40 2.88 14.99
C GLU A 226 -14.79 1.40 14.85
N ASP A 227 -15.06 0.94 13.62
CA ASP A 227 -15.49 -0.42 13.32
C ASP A 227 -14.32 -1.34 12.93
N TYR A 228 -13.08 -0.91 13.21
CA TYR A 228 -11.86 -1.60 12.79
C TYR A 228 -11.74 -3.03 13.33
N GLU A 229 -12.31 -3.34 14.50
CA GLU A 229 -12.33 -4.70 15.04
C GLU A 229 -13.18 -5.68 14.21
N ASN A 230 -14.14 -5.17 13.43
CA ASN A 230 -15.00 -5.95 12.54
C ASN A 230 -14.40 -6.15 11.12
N PHE A 231 -13.11 -5.88 10.93
CA PHE A 231 -12.42 -5.94 9.63
C PHE A 231 -12.64 -7.25 8.85
N ILE A 232 -12.78 -8.39 9.53
CA ILE A 232 -13.07 -9.69 8.87
C ILE A 232 -14.41 -9.66 8.12
N SER A 233 -15.45 -9.06 8.71
CA SER A 233 -16.74 -8.90 8.03
C SER A 233 -16.61 -8.04 6.76
N TYR A 234 -15.77 -7.01 6.80
CA TYR A 234 -15.47 -6.18 5.62
C TYR A 234 -14.69 -6.97 4.56
N ILE A 235 -13.69 -7.74 4.96
CA ILE A 235 -12.91 -8.60 4.05
C ILE A 235 -13.84 -9.59 3.34
N CYS A 236 -14.66 -10.30 4.10
CA CYS A 236 -15.59 -11.27 3.55
C CYS A 236 -16.62 -10.64 2.60
N LYS A 237 -17.05 -9.40 2.88
CA LYS A 237 -17.94 -8.65 2.00
C LYS A 237 -17.24 -8.14 0.73
N ALA A 238 -15.97 -7.75 0.83
CA ALA A 238 -15.19 -7.22 -0.28
C ALA A 238 -14.66 -8.32 -1.22
N TYR A 239 -14.52 -9.56 -0.74
CA TYR A 239 -13.99 -10.66 -1.52
C TYR A 239 -14.93 -11.06 -2.67
N LYS A 240 -14.38 -11.08 -3.89
CA LYS A 240 -15.11 -11.34 -5.15
C LYS A 240 -14.82 -12.73 -5.75
N GLY A 241 -14.13 -13.60 -5.01
CA GLY A 241 -13.83 -14.94 -5.47
C GLY A 241 -15.02 -15.90 -5.44
N ASN A 242 -14.97 -16.92 -6.30
CA ASN A 242 -16.05 -17.89 -6.46
C ASN A 242 -16.26 -18.77 -5.21
N GLU A 243 -15.18 -19.03 -4.46
CA GLU A 243 -15.21 -19.84 -3.24
C GLU A 243 -14.95 -18.96 -2.03
N VAL A 244 -16.02 -18.50 -1.38
CA VAL A 244 -15.93 -17.73 -0.12
C VAL A 244 -15.59 -18.70 1.02
N PRO A 245 -14.51 -18.47 1.79
CA PRO A 245 -14.17 -19.33 2.92
C PRO A 245 -15.32 -19.45 3.92
N GLY A 246 -15.61 -20.67 4.38
CA GLY A 246 -16.71 -20.94 5.32
C GLY A 246 -16.61 -20.14 6.63
N ALA A 247 -15.40 -19.74 7.03
CA ALA A 247 -15.16 -18.86 8.16
C ALA A 247 -15.91 -17.51 8.05
N CYS A 248 -16.14 -16.99 6.83
CA CYS A 248 -16.89 -15.76 6.63
C CYS A 248 -18.30 -15.81 7.22
N ALA A 249 -18.95 -16.98 7.25
CA ALA A 249 -20.28 -17.14 7.85
C ALA A 249 -20.29 -16.84 9.36
N LYS A 250 -19.17 -17.04 10.07
CA LYS A 250 -19.04 -16.71 11.50
C LYS A 250 -19.15 -15.20 11.75
N TYR A 251 -18.70 -14.39 10.79
CA TYR A 251 -18.59 -12.94 10.89
C TYR A 251 -19.74 -12.18 10.20
N SER A 252 -20.62 -12.90 9.49
CA SER A 252 -21.83 -12.34 8.86
C SER A 252 -22.94 -11.98 9.87
N SER A 253 -22.89 -12.53 11.08
CA SER A 253 -24.01 -12.48 12.05
C SER A 253 -23.92 -11.35 13.08
N ILE A 254 -22.83 -10.58 13.10
CA ILE A 254 -22.58 -9.54 14.12
C ILE A 254 -23.20 -8.18 13.73
N GLY A 255 -23.80 -8.07 12.54
CA GLY A 255 -24.47 -6.85 12.04
C GLY A 255 -25.89 -6.57 12.59
N ILE A 256 -26.42 -7.38 13.52
CA ILE A 256 -27.74 -7.15 14.15
C ILE A 256 -27.63 -7.14 15.68
N LEU A 257 -26.73 -6.33 16.22
CA LEU A 257 -27.09 -5.62 17.46
C LEU A 257 -27.49 -4.22 17.02
N LYS A 258 -28.80 -3.95 17.04
CA LYS A 258 -29.30 -2.57 17.09
C LYS A 258 -28.62 -1.92 18.29
N VAL A 259 -27.52 -1.20 18.06
CA VAL A 259 -27.11 -0.16 18.98
C VAL A 259 -28.26 0.83 18.97
N ASN A 260 -29.11 0.75 20.00
CA ASN A 260 -30.09 1.79 20.26
C ASN A 260 -29.26 3.06 20.42
N ARG A 261 -29.35 3.91 19.40
CA ARG A 261 -28.70 5.20 19.31
C ARG A 261 -29.28 6.08 20.41
N PHE A 262 -28.75 5.95 21.63
CA PHE A 262 -28.95 6.97 22.64
C PHE A 262 -28.28 8.24 22.12
N PRO A 263 -28.99 9.39 22.10
CA PRO A 263 -28.41 10.63 21.59
C PRO A 263 -27.15 10.95 22.39
N LEU A 264 -26.03 11.21 21.71
CA LEU A 264 -24.85 11.82 22.31
C LEU A 264 -25.26 13.16 22.92
N VAL A 265 -25.47 13.18 24.23
CA VAL A 265 -25.42 14.41 25.01
C VAL A 265 -23.95 14.64 25.33
N CYS A 266 -23.38 15.76 24.89
CA CYS A 266 -22.06 16.19 25.34
C CYS A 266 -22.13 16.48 26.84
N TRP A 267 -21.52 15.65 27.69
CA TRP A 267 -21.43 15.94 29.12
C TRP A 267 -20.15 16.69 29.45
N LYS A 268 -20.34 17.89 30.00
CA LYS A 268 -19.32 18.74 30.63
C LYS A 268 -18.85 18.05 31.93
N GLY A 269 -17.58 18.26 32.30
CA GLY A 269 -16.82 17.53 33.31
C GLY A 269 -17.51 17.22 34.65
N VAL A 270 -17.18 16.04 35.21
CA VAL A 270 -17.72 15.45 36.44
C VAL A 270 -16.91 15.91 37.65
N ASN A 271 -17.56 16.40 38.71
CA ASN A 271 -16.89 16.96 39.90
C ASN A 271 -17.35 16.38 41.25
N THR A 272 -18.12 15.28 41.31
CA THR A 272 -18.48 14.72 42.63
C THR A 272 -18.43 13.21 42.73
N MET A 273 -18.10 12.71 43.93
CA MET A 273 -18.00 11.29 44.29
C MET A 273 -19.35 10.54 44.21
N TRP A 274 -20.47 11.28 44.27
CA TRP A 274 -21.81 10.73 44.03
C TRP A 274 -22.01 10.27 42.58
N ASP A 275 -21.42 10.98 41.61
CA ASP A 275 -21.48 10.62 40.18
C ASP A 275 -20.72 9.32 39.88
N LEU A 276 -19.68 9.01 40.65
CA LEU A 276 -18.95 7.74 40.58
C LEU A 276 -19.76 6.57 41.12
N LEU A 277 -20.51 6.78 42.21
CA LEU A 277 -21.33 5.74 42.82
C LEU A 277 -22.54 5.36 41.96
N GLU A 278 -23.16 6.32 41.26
CA GLU A 278 -24.22 5.98 40.29
C GLU A 278 -23.68 5.21 39.08
N ARG A 279 -22.49 5.55 38.58
CA ARG A 279 -21.83 4.80 37.48
C ARG A 279 -21.54 3.36 37.83
N ILE A 280 -21.08 3.10 39.05
CA ILE A 280 -20.83 1.74 39.55
C ILE A 280 -22.16 0.96 39.63
N LYS A 281 -23.24 1.60 40.07
CA LYS A 281 -24.56 0.98 40.15
C LYS A 281 -25.12 0.61 38.78
N THR A 282 -24.98 1.48 37.78
CA THR A 282 -25.40 1.18 36.40
C THR A 282 -24.55 0.07 35.75
N SER A 283 -23.24 0.04 36.03
CA SER A 283 -22.35 -0.99 35.51
C SER A 283 -22.59 -2.37 36.13
N MET A 284 -23.00 -2.41 37.40
CA MET A 284 -23.38 -3.65 38.10
C MET A 284 -24.73 -4.20 37.59
N LEU A 285 -25.69 -3.33 37.30
CA LEU A 285 -26.99 -3.74 36.74
C LEU A 285 -26.87 -4.27 35.31
N SER A 286 -25.98 -3.69 34.48
CA SER A 286 -25.70 -4.25 33.15
C SER A 286 -24.95 -5.58 33.19
N TYR A 287 -24.17 -5.83 34.25
CA TYR A 287 -23.45 -7.10 34.41
C TYR A 287 -24.38 -8.25 34.82
N ILE A 288 -25.38 -7.96 35.67
CA ILE A 288 -26.39 -8.95 36.10
C ILE A 288 -27.30 -9.39 34.93
N ASP A 289 -27.64 -8.47 34.03
CA ASP A 289 -28.48 -8.75 32.85
C ASP A 289 -27.75 -9.60 31.79
N VAL A 290 -26.41 -9.55 31.76
CA VAL A 290 -25.57 -10.31 30.82
C VAL A 290 -25.27 -11.74 31.30
N THR A 291 -25.21 -11.98 32.62
CA THR A 291 -24.84 -13.31 33.15
C THR A 291 -26.01 -14.20 33.58
N GLY A 292 -27.26 -13.70 33.54
CA GLY A 292 -28.45 -14.53 33.77
C GLY A 292 -28.48 -15.28 35.12
N LEU A 293 -27.89 -14.70 36.16
CA LEU A 293 -27.87 -15.27 37.52
C LEU A 293 -28.98 -14.63 38.35
N LEU A 294 -30.11 -15.33 38.44
CA LEU A 294 -31.07 -15.29 39.56
C LEU A 294 -31.24 -16.71 40.08
#